data_AF-A0A8J9WS09-F1
#
_entry.id   AF-A0A8J9WS09-F1
#
_cell.length_a   1.000
_cell.length_b   1.000
_cell.length_c   1.000
_cell.angle_alpha   90.00
_cell.angle_beta   90.00
_cell.angle_gamma   90.00
#
_symmetry.space_group_name_H-M   'P 1'
#
loop_
_entity.id
_entity.type
_entity.pdbx_description
1 polymer ?
#
loop_
_entity_poly.entity_id
_entity_poly.type
_entity_poly.pdbx_seq_one_letter_code
_entity_poly.pdbx_strand_id
1 'polypeptide(L)'
;MCRCSTEGQSPPEGTALASEFSRHVNTAGLRSPLEHRGPTPMLSPCAVVAAQLDALQMNDWPETDAGVRTAFLFSKPYDCENMIAGRATPSECHSWMGTETWVPFKEFSNALHSPPQNVLLNCESWRAISKVVFPSSRSGNKAVQAVEVQALQQKGEARLRPYVFTFCLERVDVGPYKGCWMTVGLRCGNYSV
;
A
#
# COMPACT_ATOMS: atom_id res chain seq x y z
N MET A 1 45.12 -15.66 24.50
CA MET A 1 44.20 -16.44 23.64
C MET A 1 42.83 -16.38 24.30
N CYS A 2 41.73 -15.89 23.74
CA CYS A 2 41.37 -15.35 22.43
C CYS A 2 40.32 -14.24 22.68
N ARG A 3 40.38 -13.13 21.94
CA ARG A 3 39.29 -12.13 21.87
C ARG A 3 38.42 -12.51 20.67
N CYS A 4 37.13 -12.71 20.91
CA CYS A 4 36.14 -12.93 19.86
C CYS A 4 35.79 -11.56 19.26
N SER A 5 36.22 -11.29 18.03
CA SER A 5 35.81 -10.12 17.27
C SER A 5 34.51 -10.44 16.53
N THR A 6 33.50 -9.60 16.75
CA THR A 6 32.22 -9.55 16.05
C THR A 6 32.45 -9.13 14.59
N GLU A 7 32.28 -10.06 13.65
CA GLU A 7 32.16 -9.73 12.24
C GLU A 7 30.80 -9.09 11.98
N GLY A 8 30.83 -7.79 11.64
CA GLY A 8 29.69 -7.09 11.07
C GLY A 8 29.41 -7.61 9.67
N GLN A 9 28.36 -8.40 9.53
CA GLN A 9 27.81 -8.75 8.22
C GLN A 9 27.26 -7.48 7.56
N SER A 10 27.97 -7.02 6.53
CA SER A 10 27.48 -6.01 5.60
C SER A 10 26.18 -6.48 4.96
N PRO A 11 25.12 -5.65 4.91
CA PRO A 11 23.88 -6.04 4.27
C PRO A 11 24.13 -6.28 2.77
N PRO A 12 23.39 -7.21 2.13
CA PRO A 12 23.59 -7.55 0.72
C PRO A 12 23.42 -6.31 -0.15
N GLU A 13 24.37 -6.08 -1.07
CA GLU A 13 24.53 -4.86 -1.89
C GLU A 13 23.22 -4.37 -2.55
N GLY A 14 22.29 -5.29 -2.86
CA GLY A 14 20.98 -4.94 -3.42
C GLY A 14 20.06 -4.14 -2.47
N THR A 15 20.21 -4.28 -1.15
CA THR A 15 19.44 -3.51 -0.17
C THR A 15 19.95 -2.08 -0.01
N ALA A 16 21.26 -1.87 -0.18
CA ALA A 16 21.87 -0.55 -0.17
C ALA A 16 21.41 0.27 -1.39
N LEU A 17 21.39 -0.34 -2.58
CA LEU A 17 20.91 0.28 -3.81
C LEU A 17 19.43 0.65 -3.74
N ALA A 18 18.58 -0.24 -3.21
CA ALA A 18 17.15 0.04 -3.06
C ALA A 18 16.89 1.19 -2.07
N SER A 19 17.64 1.23 -0.96
CA SER A 19 17.56 2.32 0.02
C SER A 19 18.07 3.65 -0.54
N GLU A 20 19.16 3.62 -1.31
CA GLU A 20 19.75 4.79 -1.95
C GLU A 20 18.86 5.36 -3.06
N PHE A 21 18.27 4.49 -3.88
CA PHE A 21 17.27 4.88 -4.87
C PHE A 21 16.04 5.51 -4.20
N SER A 22 15.52 4.87 -3.13
CA SER A 22 14.38 5.40 -2.38
C SER A 22 14.70 6.78 -1.78
N ARG A 23 15.91 6.96 -1.26
CA ARG A 23 16.39 8.25 -0.72
C ARG A 23 16.49 9.30 -1.82
N HIS A 24 17.01 8.94 -2.99
CA HIS A 24 17.18 9.85 -4.11
C HIS A 24 15.84 10.32 -4.68
N VAL A 25 14.89 9.40 -4.90
CA VAL A 25 13.53 9.72 -5.36
C VAL A 25 12.81 10.66 -4.39
N ASN A 26 12.92 10.39 -3.08
CA ASN A 26 12.35 11.25 -2.04
C ASN A 26 13.01 12.64 -1.97
N THR A 27 14.34 12.71 -2.17
CA THR A 27 15.11 13.96 -2.10
C THR A 27 14.91 14.85 -3.34
N ALA A 28 14.79 14.23 -4.51
CA ALA A 28 14.65 14.93 -5.78
C ALA A 28 13.23 15.51 -6.00
N GLY A 29 12.27 15.21 -5.12
CA GLY A 29 10.88 15.64 -5.28
C GLY A 29 10.23 15.13 -6.56
N LEU A 30 10.85 14.15 -7.22
CA LEU A 30 10.36 13.52 -8.43
C LEU A 30 9.17 12.64 -8.04
N ARG A 31 8.00 13.27 -7.92
CA ARG A 31 6.72 12.57 -8.01
C ARG A 31 6.65 12.02 -9.43
N SER A 32 7.18 10.82 -9.66
CA SER A 32 7.09 10.17 -10.97
C SER A 32 5.65 10.31 -11.47
N PRO A 33 5.43 10.56 -12.77
CA PRO A 33 4.09 10.56 -13.33
C PRO A 33 3.36 9.30 -12.86
N LEU A 34 2.18 9.49 -12.26
CA LEU A 34 1.35 8.43 -11.65
C LEU A 34 0.88 7.38 -12.67
N GLU A 35 1.20 7.57 -13.96
CA GLU A 35 0.74 6.70 -15.02
C GLU A 35 1.41 5.32 -14.93
N HIS A 36 0.57 4.27 -14.87
CA HIS A 36 0.94 2.86 -15.01
C HIS A 36 1.69 2.19 -13.84
N ARG A 37 1.65 2.72 -12.61
CA ARG A 37 2.10 1.95 -11.43
C ARG A 37 1.07 0.89 -11.05
N GLY A 38 1.04 -0.22 -11.79
CA GLY A 38 0.35 -1.43 -11.38
C GLY A 38 1.17 -2.23 -10.36
N PRO A 39 0.57 -3.25 -9.72
CA PRO A 39 1.30 -4.19 -8.90
C PRO A 39 2.42 -4.87 -9.69
N THR A 40 3.60 -4.97 -9.08
CA THR A 40 4.73 -5.70 -9.65
C THR A 40 5.50 -6.42 -8.54
N PRO A 41 6.11 -7.59 -8.82
CA PRO A 41 6.89 -8.33 -7.83
C PRO A 41 8.09 -7.57 -7.27
N MET A 42 8.50 -6.49 -7.94
CA MET A 42 9.62 -5.64 -7.52
C MET A 42 9.25 -4.65 -6.41
N LEU A 43 7.96 -4.43 -6.13
CA LEU A 43 7.53 -3.54 -5.06
C LEU A 43 7.60 -4.24 -3.71
N SER A 44 8.26 -3.60 -2.74
CA SER A 44 8.20 -4.01 -1.34
C SER A 44 6.82 -3.70 -0.74
N PRO A 45 6.44 -4.28 0.41
CA PRO A 45 5.18 -3.94 1.08
C PRO A 45 5.05 -2.44 1.35
N CYS A 46 6.15 -1.79 1.77
CA CYS A 46 6.16 -0.35 2.02
C CYS A 46 5.94 0.47 0.74
N ALA A 47 6.51 0.02 -0.39
CA ALA A 47 6.33 0.69 -1.67
C ALA A 47 4.90 0.53 -2.21
N VAL A 48 4.24 -0.59 -1.94
CA VAL A 48 2.82 -0.80 -2.26
C VAL A 48 1.92 0.13 -1.47
N VAL A 49 2.14 0.28 -0.16
CA VAL A 49 1.40 1.24 0.67
C VAL A 49 1.61 2.67 0.18
N ALA A 50 2.87 3.04 -0.11
CA ALA A 50 3.20 4.36 -0.63
C ALA A 50 2.53 4.66 -1.97
N ALA A 51 2.58 3.74 -2.93
CA ALA A 51 1.96 3.92 -4.23
C ALA A 51 0.46 4.18 -4.14
N GLN A 52 -0.24 3.48 -3.24
CA GLN A 52 -1.67 3.69 -3.01
C GLN A 52 -1.95 5.03 -2.35
N LEU A 53 -1.21 5.41 -1.30
CA LEU A 53 -1.43 6.67 -0.59
C LEU A 53 -1.05 7.90 -1.41
N ASP A 54 0.02 7.85 -2.21
CA ASP A 54 0.38 8.91 -3.14
C ASP A 54 -0.71 9.16 -4.18
N ALA A 55 -1.35 8.09 -4.66
CA ALA A 55 -2.46 8.17 -5.60
C ALA A 55 -3.75 8.69 -4.93
N LEU A 56 -4.08 8.20 -3.73
CA LEU A 56 -5.25 8.67 -2.97
C LEU A 56 -5.10 10.13 -2.53
N GLN A 57 -3.88 10.61 -2.27
CA GLN A 57 -3.58 12.01 -1.99
C GLN A 57 -3.92 12.93 -3.17
N MET A 58 -3.89 12.42 -4.41
CA MET A 58 -4.26 13.15 -5.63
C MET A 58 -5.40 12.42 -6.34
N ASN A 59 -6.49 12.14 -5.61
CA ASN A 59 -7.51 11.18 -6.05
C ASN A 59 -8.10 11.47 -7.44
N ASP A 60 -8.26 12.75 -7.79
CA ASP A 60 -8.98 13.17 -8.99
C ASP A 60 -8.05 13.60 -10.15
N TRP A 61 -6.78 13.20 -10.13
CA TRP A 61 -5.81 13.42 -11.22
C TRP A 61 -5.34 12.07 -11.79
N PRO A 62 -5.41 11.79 -13.12
CA PRO A 62 -5.82 12.73 -14.20
C PRO A 62 -7.32 12.87 -14.34
N GLU A 63 -8.03 11.89 -13.82
CA GLU A 63 -9.47 11.74 -13.89
C GLU A 63 -10.01 11.55 -12.48
N THR A 64 -11.30 11.83 -12.30
CA THR A 64 -12.01 11.54 -11.05
C THR A 64 -11.75 10.11 -10.60
N ASP A 65 -11.47 9.89 -9.33
CA ASP A 65 -11.19 8.55 -8.77
C ASP A 65 -9.98 7.81 -9.39
N ALA A 66 -9.01 8.51 -9.98
CA ALA A 66 -7.74 7.90 -10.36
C ALA A 66 -6.98 7.29 -9.17
N GLY A 67 -7.02 7.94 -8.00
CA GLY A 67 -6.44 7.43 -6.76
C GLY A 67 -7.13 6.16 -6.27
N VAL A 68 -8.46 6.20 -6.22
CA VAL A 68 -9.32 5.05 -5.89
C VAL A 68 -9.12 3.90 -6.88
N ARG A 69 -8.98 4.16 -8.19
CA ARG A 69 -8.62 3.13 -9.19
C ARG A 69 -7.27 2.49 -8.92
N THR A 70 -6.28 3.29 -8.56
CA THR A 70 -4.96 2.78 -8.18
C THR A 70 -5.06 1.87 -6.96
N ALA A 71 -5.76 2.31 -5.91
CA ALA A 71 -6.02 1.50 -4.72
C ALA A 71 -6.76 0.19 -5.04
N PHE A 72 -7.74 0.24 -5.94
CA PHE A 72 -8.45 -0.95 -6.42
C PHE A 72 -7.51 -1.94 -7.13
N LEU A 73 -6.63 -1.45 -8.02
CA LEU A 73 -5.66 -2.28 -8.74
C LEU A 73 -4.59 -2.91 -7.83
N PHE A 74 -4.25 -2.25 -6.72
CA PHE A 74 -3.35 -2.81 -5.70
C PHE A 74 -4.04 -3.71 -4.67
N SER A 75 -5.37 -3.73 -4.65
CA SER A 75 -6.13 -4.64 -3.81
C SER A 75 -6.11 -6.04 -4.40
N LYS A 76 -5.96 -7.08 -3.55
CA LYS A 76 -5.89 -8.47 -4.03
C LYS A 76 -7.11 -8.74 -4.92
N PRO A 77 -6.96 -9.17 -6.17
CA PRO A 77 -8.09 -9.47 -7.05
C PRO A 77 -8.79 -10.76 -6.68
N TYR A 78 -10.09 -10.85 -6.97
CA TYR A 78 -10.82 -12.10 -6.85
C TYR A 78 -10.20 -13.16 -7.75
N ASP A 79 -10.02 -14.36 -7.19
CA ASP A 79 -9.53 -15.54 -7.92
C ASP A 79 -8.20 -15.30 -8.67
N CYS A 80 -7.36 -14.40 -8.13
CA CYS A 80 -6.12 -13.96 -8.79
C CYS A 80 -5.15 -15.10 -9.10
N GLU A 81 -5.21 -16.18 -8.33
CA GLU A 81 -4.42 -17.39 -8.48
C GLU A 81 -4.76 -18.18 -9.75
N ASN A 82 -6.01 -18.11 -10.22
CA ASN A 82 -6.52 -18.85 -11.39
C ASN A 82 -6.73 -17.95 -12.63
N MET A 83 -6.47 -16.64 -12.53
CA MET A 83 -6.62 -15.72 -13.66
C MET A 83 -5.72 -16.10 -14.83
N ILE A 84 -6.27 -16.11 -16.04
CA ILE A 84 -5.51 -16.33 -17.28
C ILE A 84 -4.70 -15.07 -17.61
N ALA A 85 -3.40 -15.24 -17.85
CA ALA A 85 -2.51 -14.17 -18.29
C ALA A 85 -3.07 -13.50 -19.57
N GLY A 86 -3.30 -12.19 -19.52
CA GLY A 86 -3.83 -11.40 -20.64
C GLY A 86 -5.20 -10.75 -20.41
N ARG A 87 -5.97 -11.15 -19.39
CA ARG A 87 -7.11 -10.36 -18.87
C ARG A 87 -6.64 -9.52 -17.68
N ALA A 88 -6.05 -8.36 -17.96
CA ALA A 88 -5.23 -7.63 -17.00
C ALA A 88 -6.01 -6.82 -15.95
N THR A 89 -7.29 -6.49 -16.20
CA THR A 89 -8.08 -5.68 -15.27
C THR A 89 -9.00 -6.55 -14.40
N PRO A 90 -8.83 -6.55 -13.07
CA PRO A 90 -9.71 -7.30 -12.20
C PRO A 90 -11.12 -6.70 -12.19
N SER A 91 -12.15 -7.55 -12.18
CA SER A 91 -13.55 -7.10 -12.04
C SER A 91 -13.91 -6.79 -10.59
N GLU A 92 -13.26 -7.49 -9.65
CA GLU A 92 -13.50 -7.41 -8.21
C GLU A 92 -12.18 -7.55 -7.45
N CYS A 93 -12.11 -6.93 -6.28
CA CYS A 93 -10.98 -7.02 -5.37
C CYS A 93 -11.42 -7.27 -3.94
N HIS A 94 -10.49 -7.67 -3.08
CA HIS A 94 -10.73 -7.84 -1.66
C HIS A 94 -11.12 -6.50 -1.04
N SER A 95 -12.20 -6.49 -0.26
CA SER A 95 -12.65 -5.31 0.47
C SER A 95 -11.59 -4.86 1.47
N TRP A 96 -11.45 -3.54 1.64
CA TRP A 96 -10.60 -2.98 2.69
C TRP A 96 -11.26 -2.98 4.06
N MET A 97 -12.59 -3.18 4.13
CA MET A 97 -13.39 -2.91 5.31
C MET A 97 -13.40 -4.05 6.34
N GLY A 98 -12.37 -4.90 6.34
CA GLY A 98 -12.23 -6.01 7.29
C GLY A 98 -13.24 -7.15 7.11
N THR A 99 -14.06 -7.10 6.06
CA THR A 99 -14.92 -8.21 5.63
C THR A 99 -14.14 -9.08 4.63
N GLU A 100 -14.21 -10.41 4.75
CA GLU A 100 -13.68 -11.35 3.74
C GLU A 100 -14.61 -11.40 2.52
N THR A 101 -14.84 -10.23 1.90
CA THR A 101 -15.74 -10.06 0.75
C THR A 101 -15.00 -9.46 -0.41
N TRP A 102 -15.33 -9.92 -1.61
CA TRP A 102 -14.87 -9.36 -2.87
C TRP A 102 -15.90 -8.37 -3.36
N VAL A 103 -15.43 -7.21 -3.83
CA VAL A 103 -16.31 -6.09 -4.22
C VAL A 103 -15.92 -5.55 -5.59
N PRO A 104 -16.89 -5.18 -6.44
CA PRO A 104 -16.62 -4.50 -7.69
C PRO A 104 -16.14 -3.06 -7.44
N PHE A 105 -15.52 -2.45 -8.45
CA PHE A 105 -14.97 -1.10 -8.37
C PHE A 105 -15.94 -0.06 -7.78
N LYS A 106 -17.22 -0.09 -8.18
CA LYS A 106 -18.23 0.86 -7.69
C LYS A 106 -18.42 0.77 -6.17
N GLU A 107 -18.49 -0.43 -5.62
CA GLU A 107 -18.65 -0.63 -4.18
C GLU A 107 -17.37 -0.28 -3.42
N PHE A 108 -16.21 -0.63 -3.98
CA PHE A 108 -14.92 -0.22 -3.46
C PHE A 108 -14.78 1.31 -3.39
N SER A 109 -15.13 2.01 -4.48
CA SER A 109 -15.13 3.48 -4.53
C SER A 109 -16.10 4.06 -3.50
N ASN A 110 -17.33 3.57 -3.42
CA ASN A 110 -18.31 4.02 -2.43
C ASN A 110 -17.78 3.88 -0.99
N ALA A 111 -17.09 2.77 -0.71
CA ALA A 111 -16.52 2.52 0.62
C ALA A 111 -15.38 3.51 0.94
N LEU A 112 -14.49 3.80 0.00
CA LEU A 112 -13.43 4.80 0.18
C LEU A 112 -13.97 6.23 0.31
N HIS A 113 -15.09 6.55 -0.32
CA HIS A 113 -15.76 7.85 -0.16
C HIS A 113 -16.56 7.97 1.13
N SER A 114 -16.76 6.88 1.86
CA SER A 114 -17.52 6.86 3.10
C SER A 114 -16.62 7.05 4.32
N PRO A 115 -17.10 7.71 5.39
CA PRO A 115 -16.37 7.75 6.64
C PRO A 115 -16.19 6.35 7.25
N PRO A 116 -15.05 6.09 7.93
CA PRO A 116 -13.92 6.99 8.14
C PRO A 116 -12.88 7.03 6.99
N GLN A 117 -13.02 6.24 5.93
CA GLN A 117 -11.97 6.07 4.92
C GLN A 117 -11.83 7.26 3.97
N ASN A 118 -12.86 8.08 3.85
CA ASN A 118 -12.86 9.30 3.03
C ASN A 118 -11.71 10.26 3.36
N VAL A 119 -11.16 10.22 4.58
CA VAL A 119 -10.00 11.03 4.99
C VAL A 119 -8.70 10.67 4.27
N LEU A 120 -8.64 9.51 3.60
CA LEU A 120 -7.52 9.11 2.76
C LEU A 120 -7.49 9.88 1.44
N LEU A 121 -8.68 10.26 0.95
CA LEU A 121 -8.86 10.93 -0.33
C LEU A 121 -8.49 12.40 -0.19
N ASN A 122 -7.60 12.88 -1.06
CA ASN A 122 -7.14 14.27 -1.08
C ASN A 122 -6.64 14.75 0.29
N CYS A 123 -5.98 13.86 1.04
CA CYS A 123 -5.37 14.20 2.31
C CYS A 123 -4.22 15.23 2.14
N GLU A 124 -3.92 16.00 3.18
CA GLU A 124 -2.85 17.00 3.11
C GLU A 124 -1.48 16.33 3.03
N SER A 125 -1.26 15.33 3.88
CA SER A 125 -0.03 14.55 3.91
C SER A 125 -0.25 13.20 4.56
N TRP A 126 0.65 12.27 4.28
CA TRP A 126 0.69 10.97 4.93
C TRP A 126 2.14 10.59 5.24
N ARG A 127 2.33 9.71 6.23
CA ARG A 127 3.63 9.10 6.52
C ARG A 127 3.46 7.70 7.10
N ALA A 128 4.42 6.82 6.84
CA ALA A 128 4.55 5.59 7.61
C ALA A 128 4.96 5.94 9.05
N ILE A 129 4.24 5.38 10.03
CA ILE A 129 4.55 5.54 11.47
C ILE A 129 5.07 4.25 12.11
N SER A 130 5.25 3.21 11.30
CA SER A 130 5.78 1.91 11.71
C SER A 130 6.74 1.37 10.66
N LYS A 131 7.64 0.48 11.11
CA LYS A 131 8.33 -0.43 10.20
C LYS A 131 7.33 -1.45 9.66
N VAL A 132 7.64 -2.02 8.50
CA VAL A 132 6.87 -3.17 8.01
C VAL A 132 7.06 -4.34 8.98
N VAL A 133 5.95 -4.91 9.45
CA VAL A 133 5.93 -6.10 10.31
C VAL A 133 5.45 -7.30 9.50
N PHE A 134 6.13 -8.43 9.63
CA PHE A 134 5.75 -9.70 8.99
C PHE A 134 5.21 -10.66 10.06
N PRO A 135 3.89 -10.65 10.33
CA PRO A 135 3.31 -11.40 11.46
C PRO A 135 3.41 -12.92 11.28
N SER A 136 3.49 -13.42 10.05
CA SER A 136 3.70 -14.85 9.79
C SER A 136 5.19 -15.19 9.86
N SER A 137 5.59 -15.88 10.92
CA SER A 137 6.95 -16.38 11.09
C SER A 137 7.32 -17.53 10.13
N ARG A 138 6.33 -18.20 9.52
CA ARG A 138 6.55 -19.40 8.70
C ARG A 138 6.60 -19.15 7.20
N SER A 139 5.76 -18.26 6.70
CA SER A 139 5.57 -18.06 5.25
C SER A 139 6.09 -16.72 4.74
N GLY A 140 6.25 -15.71 5.61
CA GLY A 140 6.69 -14.37 5.21
C GLY A 140 5.82 -13.70 4.12
N ASN A 141 4.62 -14.24 3.88
CA ASN A 141 3.71 -13.80 2.81
C ASN A 141 2.64 -12.83 3.30
N LYS A 142 2.67 -12.46 4.59
CA LYS A 142 1.81 -11.42 5.16
C LYS A 142 2.66 -10.30 5.69
N ALA A 143 2.23 -9.07 5.45
CA ALA A 143 2.89 -7.87 5.94
C ALA A 143 1.85 -6.88 6.45
N VAL A 144 2.20 -6.10 7.47
CA VAL A 144 1.39 -4.99 7.95
C VAL A 144 2.23 -3.73 8.09
N GLN A 145 1.63 -2.58 7.83
CA GLN A 145 2.26 -1.28 8.04
C GLN A 145 1.21 -0.26 8.47
N ALA A 146 1.46 0.39 9.61
CA ALA A 146 0.70 1.54 10.07
C ALA A 146 1.21 2.85 9.46
N VAL A 147 0.26 3.70 9.09
CA VAL A 147 0.43 5.03 8.52
C VAL A 147 -0.39 6.04 9.30
N GLU A 148 0.06 7.28 9.30
CA GLU A 148 -0.70 8.44 9.78
C GLU A 148 -1.00 9.34 8.58
N VAL A 149 -2.23 9.83 8.52
CA VAL A 149 -2.75 10.71 7.47
C VAL A 149 -3.24 11.99 8.13
N GLN A 150 -2.80 13.13 7.61
CA GLN A 150 -3.28 14.46 8.02
C GLN A 150 -4.38 14.88 7.05
N ALA A 151 -5.60 15.03 7.56
CA ALA A 151 -6.76 15.37 6.73
C ALA A 151 -7.77 16.23 7.49
N LEU A 152 -8.65 16.89 6.74
CA LEU A 152 -9.84 17.55 7.30
C LEU A 152 -10.92 16.50 7.53
N GLN A 153 -11.62 16.55 8.66
CA GLN A 153 -12.69 15.58 8.95
C GLN A 153 -13.88 15.77 8.01
N GLN A 154 -14.19 17.03 7.69
CA GLN A 154 -15.21 17.43 6.74
C GLN A 154 -14.71 18.57 5.86
N LYS A 155 -15.20 18.61 4.63
CA LYS A 155 -14.89 19.68 3.67
C LYS A 155 -15.36 21.02 4.24
N GLY A 156 -14.42 21.93 4.52
CA GLY A 156 -14.70 23.24 5.12
C GLY A 156 -14.26 23.40 6.58
N GLU A 157 -13.75 22.34 7.22
CA GLU A 157 -13.06 22.50 8.50
C GLU A 157 -11.74 23.25 8.35
N ALA A 158 -11.38 24.05 9.37
CA ALA A 158 -10.15 24.84 9.35
C ALA A 158 -8.91 24.08 9.86
N ARG A 159 -9.09 22.91 10.49
CA ARG A 159 -8.01 22.23 11.21
C ARG A 159 -7.82 20.79 10.73
N LEU A 160 -6.61 20.50 10.29
CA LEU A 160 -6.15 19.14 10.01
C LEU A 160 -6.09 18.29 11.29
N ARG A 161 -6.48 17.03 11.17
CA ARG A 161 -6.39 16.03 12.23
C ARG A 161 -5.58 14.81 11.76
N PRO A 162 -4.83 14.19 12.67
CA PRO A 162 -4.19 12.90 12.40
C PRO A 162 -5.22 11.77 12.43
N TYR A 163 -5.18 10.91 11.41
CA TYR A 163 -5.89 9.64 11.34
C TYR A 163 -4.88 8.52 11.16
N VAL A 164 -5.01 7.44 11.93
CA VAL A 164 -4.10 6.31 11.86
C VAL A 164 -4.79 5.15 11.18
N PHE A 165 -4.11 4.52 10.22
CA PHE A 165 -4.57 3.32 9.56
C PHE A 165 -3.46 2.27 9.52
N THR A 166 -3.83 0.99 9.53
CA THR A 166 -2.93 -0.13 9.28
C THR A 166 -3.33 -0.85 8.01
N PHE A 167 -2.42 -0.86 7.03
CA PHE A 167 -2.56 -1.67 5.82
C PHE A 167 -2.17 -3.11 6.11
N CYS A 168 -3.00 -4.04 5.63
CA CYS A 168 -2.73 -5.47 5.65
C CYS A 168 -2.45 -5.93 4.22
N LEU A 169 -1.31 -6.56 4.01
CA LEU A 169 -0.86 -7.02 2.71
C LEU A 169 -0.61 -8.52 2.70
N GLU A 170 -0.84 -9.12 1.54
CA GLU A 170 -0.51 -10.51 1.25
C GLU A 170 0.30 -10.58 -0.05
N ARG A 171 1.33 -11.44 -0.07
CA ARG A 171 2.09 -11.74 -1.28
C ARG A 171 1.40 -12.89 -2.02
N VAL A 172 1.08 -12.68 -3.29
CA VAL A 172 0.46 -13.69 -4.15
C VAL A 172 1.52 -14.69 -4.62
N ASP A 173 1.24 -15.99 -4.53
CA ASP A 173 2.23 -17.04 -4.82
C ASP A 173 2.14 -17.62 -6.26
N VAL A 174 0.98 -17.50 -6.90
CA VAL A 174 0.69 -18.08 -8.24
C VAL A 174 -0.17 -17.13 -9.09
N GLY A 175 -0.34 -17.44 -10.38
CA GLY A 175 -1.12 -16.62 -11.31
C GLY A 175 -0.39 -15.36 -11.80
N PRO A 176 -1.08 -14.45 -12.51
CA PRO A 176 -0.49 -13.26 -13.11
C PRO A 176 0.08 -12.25 -12.09
N TYR A 177 -0.38 -12.29 -10.84
CA TYR A 177 0.13 -11.45 -9.76
C TYR A 177 1.22 -12.13 -8.92
N LYS A 178 1.75 -13.28 -9.36
CA LYS A 178 2.79 -14.02 -8.63
C LYS A 178 3.96 -13.12 -8.23
N GLY A 179 4.24 -13.09 -6.93
CA GLY A 179 5.30 -12.30 -6.30
C GLY A 179 4.88 -10.88 -5.91
N CYS A 180 3.73 -10.38 -6.38
CA CYS A 180 3.21 -9.07 -6.01
C CYS A 180 2.69 -9.07 -4.57
N TRP A 181 2.99 -7.99 -3.86
CA TRP A 181 2.30 -7.65 -2.62
C TRP A 181 1.00 -6.92 -2.95
N MET A 182 -0.11 -7.39 -2.39
CA MET A 182 -1.45 -6.87 -2.62
C MET A 182 -2.12 -6.51 -1.30
N THR A 183 -2.88 -5.42 -1.27
CA THR A 183 -3.66 -5.04 -0.10
C THR A 183 -4.84 -5.99 0.07
N VAL A 184 -4.98 -6.57 1.26
CA VAL A 184 -6.10 -7.45 1.65
C VAL A 184 -6.95 -6.85 2.77
N GLY A 185 -6.60 -5.65 3.25
CA GLY A 185 -7.39 -4.98 4.27
C GLY A 185 -6.79 -3.66 4.74
N LEU A 186 -7.66 -2.83 5.32
CA LEU A 186 -7.31 -1.59 5.99
C LEU A 186 -8.00 -1.52 7.34
N ARG A 187 -7.27 -1.22 8.41
CA ARG A 187 -7.81 -1.11 9.78
C ARG A 187 -7.61 0.28 10.34
N CYS A 188 -8.60 0.83 11.04
CA CYS A 188 -8.48 2.11 11.73
C CYS A 188 -7.69 1.93 13.04
N GLY A 189 -6.55 2.61 13.19
CA GLY A 189 -5.64 2.47 14.32
C GLY A 189 -4.30 1.81 13.96
N ASN A 190 -3.38 1.77 14.92
CA ASN A 190 -2.08 1.11 14.77
C ASN A 190 -2.14 -0.34 15.26
N TYR A 191 -2.09 -1.29 14.33
CA TYR A 191 -2.04 -2.74 14.59
C TYR A 191 -0.72 -3.37 14.13
N SER A 192 0.32 -2.55 13.97
CA SER A 192 1.68 -2.98 13.60
C SER A 192 2.60 -3.18 14.81
N VAL A 193 2.01 -3.48 15.97
CA VAL A 193 2.70 -3.67 17.26
C VAL A 193 3.13 -5.11 17.48
#